data_AF-A0A2D3PRF9-F1
#
_entry.id   AF-A0A2D3PRF9-F1
#
_cell.length_a   1.000
_cell.length_b   1.000
_cell.length_c   1.000
_cell.angle_alpha   90.00
_cell.angle_beta   90.00
_cell.angle_gamma   90.00
#
_symmetry.space_group_name_H-M   'P 1'
#
loop_
_entity.id
_entity.type
_entity.pdbx_description
1 polymer ?
#
loop_
_entity_poly.entity_id
_entity_poly.type
_entity_poly.pdbx_seq_one_letter_code
_entity_poly.pdbx_strand_id
1 'polypeptide(L)'
;MSIKIYCENCGTEIKDGEKFYEACLGEFYCKDCVKEQTLTYFTVDSEIIGTNEDTGIYFNHKQLKEEIEQKIKEINKCIEIYKNDKTRGGQFTFSFFKERKRLLEEKLQEFE
;
A
#
# COMPACT_ATOMS: atom_id res chain seq x y z
N MET A 1 -15.93 12.58 -8.67
CA MET A 1 -16.97 11.68 -8.14
C MET A 1 -16.49 11.17 -6.80
N SER A 2 -17.37 10.93 -5.83
CA SER A 2 -16.94 10.32 -4.56
C SER A 2 -16.56 8.87 -4.83
N ILE A 3 -15.29 8.51 -4.67
CA ILE A 3 -14.86 7.10 -4.62
C ILE A 3 -15.70 6.40 -3.56
N LYS A 4 -16.11 5.16 -3.85
CA LYS A 4 -16.80 4.31 -2.87
C LYS A 4 -15.88 3.18 -2.48
N ILE A 5 -15.59 3.07 -1.20
CA ILE A 5 -14.85 1.94 -0.63
C ILE A 5 -15.85 0.94 -0.08
N TYR A 6 -15.60 -0.35 -0.33
CA TYR A 6 -16.40 -1.44 0.19
C TYR A 6 -15.52 -2.34 1.04
N CYS A 7 -16.10 -2.94 2.08
CA CYS A 7 -15.40 -3.95 2.86
C CYS A 7 -15.31 -5.26 2.08
N GLU A 8 -14.10 -5.80 1.90
CA GLU A 8 -13.84 -7.04 1.17
C GLU A 8 -14.51 -8.27 1.80
N ASN A 9 -14.74 -8.26 3.12
CA ASN A 9 -15.36 -9.40 3.81
C ASN A 9 -16.89 -9.37 3.82
N CYS A 10 -17.52 -8.20 4.02
CA CYS A 10 -18.97 -8.10 4.18
C CYS A 10 -19.69 -7.30 3.09
N GLY A 11 -18.96 -6.69 2.15
CA GLY A 11 -19.50 -5.92 1.03
C GLY A 11 -20.13 -4.58 1.42
N THR A 12 -20.14 -4.21 2.71
CA THR A 12 -20.70 -2.94 3.18
C THR A 12 -19.91 -1.76 2.64
N GLU A 13 -20.61 -0.76 2.08
CA GLU A 13 -20.03 0.54 1.70
C GLU A 13 -19.54 1.26 2.96
N ILE A 14 -18.26 1.61 3.00
CA ILE A 14 -17.64 2.41 4.04
C ILE A 14 -17.90 3.88 3.72
N LYS A 15 -18.62 4.57 4.59
CA LYS A 15 -18.97 5.98 4.41
C LYS A 15 -17.82 6.90 4.82
N ASP A 16 -17.84 8.10 4.27
CA ASP A 16 -16.90 9.14 4.66
C ASP A 16 -17.02 9.46 6.16
N GLY A 17 -15.89 9.51 6.86
CA GLY A 17 -15.83 9.64 8.33
C GLY A 17 -15.89 8.33 9.10
N GLU A 18 -16.21 7.20 8.46
CA GLU A 18 -16.11 5.89 9.11
C GLU A 18 -14.65 5.40 9.12
N LYS A 19 -14.25 4.79 10.23
CA LYS A 19 -12.93 4.18 10.36
C LYS A 19 -12.87 2.91 9.52
N PHE A 20 -11.86 2.80 8.67
CA PHE A 20 -11.58 1.60 7.89
C PHE A 20 -10.10 1.26 7.88
N TYR A 21 -9.82 0.05 7.41
CA TYR A 21 -8.54 -0.62 7.55
C TYR A 21 -8.11 -1.15 6.18
N GLU A 22 -6.90 -0.83 5.73
CA GLU A 22 -6.28 -1.46 4.56
C GLU A 22 -5.36 -2.58 5.04
N ALA A 23 -5.71 -3.84 4.77
CA ALA A 23 -4.91 -4.99 5.21
C ALA A 23 -3.75 -5.31 4.24
N CYS A 24 -3.99 -5.09 2.96
CA CYS A 24 -3.03 -5.16 1.87
C CYS A 24 -3.35 -4.06 0.87
N LEU A 25 -2.41 -3.72 -0.02
CA LEU A 25 -2.58 -2.65 -0.99
C LEU A 25 -3.86 -2.86 -1.81
N GLY A 26 -4.88 -2.02 -1.59
CA GLY A 26 -6.18 -2.12 -2.27
C GLY A 26 -7.27 -2.92 -1.53
N GLU A 27 -6.93 -3.67 -0.48
CA GLU A 27 -7.87 -4.51 0.25
C GLU A 27 -8.37 -3.82 1.53
N PHE A 28 -9.64 -3.40 1.52
CA PHE A 28 -10.23 -2.61 2.60
C PHE A 28 -11.22 -3.41 3.47
N TYR A 29 -11.21 -3.14 4.77
CA TYR A 29 -12.05 -3.80 5.76
C TYR A 29 -12.69 -2.79 6.70
N CYS A 30 -13.95 -3.01 7.05
CA CYS A 30 -14.60 -2.24 8.12
C CYS A 30 -14.09 -2.69 9.49
N LYS A 31 -14.34 -1.86 10.52
CA LYS A 31 -13.93 -2.14 11.91
C LYS A 31 -14.39 -3.50 12.46
N ASP A 32 -15.54 -3.99 11.99
CA ASP A 32 -16.15 -5.22 12.50
C ASP A 32 -15.61 -6.47 11.77
N CYS A 33 -14.97 -6.28 10.60
CA CYS A 33 -14.49 -7.36 9.76
C CYS A 33 -12.97 -7.50 9.72
N VAL A 34 -12.22 -6.48 10.13
CA VAL A 34 -10.76 -6.59 10.25
C VAL A 34 -10.42 -7.64 11.31
N LYS A 35 -9.72 -8.71 10.91
CA LYS A 35 -9.21 -9.77 11.81
C LYS A 35 -7.69 -9.60 12.01
N GLU A 36 -7.14 -10.25 13.04
CA GLU A 36 -5.74 -10.12 13.46
C GLU A 36 -4.73 -10.23 12.30
N GLN A 37 -3.68 -9.42 12.42
CA GLN A 37 -2.72 -9.08 11.37
C GLN A 37 -1.91 -10.28 10.88
N THR A 38 -1.89 -10.47 9.56
CA THR A 38 -0.82 -11.23 8.90
C THR A 38 0.24 -10.24 8.45
N LEU A 39 1.46 -10.45 8.88
CA LEU A 39 2.57 -9.58 8.57
C LEU A 39 3.38 -10.20 7.43
N THR A 40 3.35 -9.57 6.26
CA THR A 40 4.08 -10.05 5.07
C THR A 40 5.39 -9.28 4.93
N TYR A 41 6.51 -9.98 5.11
CA TYR A 41 7.85 -9.49 4.79
C TYR A 41 8.25 -9.94 3.39
N PHE A 42 8.88 -9.05 2.63
CA PHE A 42 9.54 -9.37 1.36
C PHE A 42 11.03 -9.40 1.62
N THR A 43 11.68 -10.50 1.27
CA THR A 43 13.12 -10.68 1.47
C THR A 43 13.84 -10.95 0.16
N VAL A 44 15.04 -10.39 0.02
CA VAL A 44 15.99 -10.72 -1.04
C VAL A 44 17.30 -11.11 -0.36
N ASP A 45 17.84 -12.28 -0.70
CA ASP A 45 19.05 -12.84 -0.08
C ASP A 45 18.99 -12.88 1.47
N SER A 46 17.80 -13.13 2.02
CA SER A 46 17.49 -13.14 3.46
C SER A 46 17.48 -11.76 4.15
N GLU A 47 17.69 -10.67 3.41
CA GLU A 47 17.49 -9.30 3.88
C GLU A 47 16.05 -8.85 3.62
N ILE A 48 15.39 -8.25 4.61
CA ILE A 48 14.05 -7.68 4.44
C ILE A 48 14.18 -6.41 3.60
N ILE A 49 13.58 -6.43 2.41
CA ILE A 49 13.59 -5.30 1.46
C ILE A 49 12.29 -4.50 1.49
N GLY A 50 11.26 -5.02 2.16
CA GLY A 50 10.00 -4.34 2.31
C GLY A 50 9.04 -5.15 3.16
N THR A 51 8.04 -4.47 3.69
CA THR A 51 6.96 -5.08 4.45
C THR A 51 5.62 -4.59 3.88
N ASN A 52 4.58 -5.42 4.02
CA ASN A 52 3.20 -4.93 4.01
C ASN A 52 2.79 -4.41 5.41
N GLU A 53 3.75 -4.04 6.26
CA GLU A 53 3.46 -3.41 7.56
C GLU A 53 2.95 -2.00 7.32
N ASP A 54 1.63 -1.89 7.22
CA ASP A 54 0.86 -1.31 8.30
C ASP A 54 -0.60 -1.51 7.90
N THR A 55 -1.42 -1.99 8.84
CA THR A 55 -2.87 -1.88 8.62
C THR A 55 -3.17 -0.40 8.52
N GLY A 56 -3.33 0.12 7.30
CA GLY A 56 -3.56 1.53 7.08
C GLY A 56 -4.88 1.89 7.72
N ILE A 57 -4.84 2.66 8.82
CA ILE A 57 -6.05 3.12 9.49
C ILE A 57 -6.40 4.47 8.89
N TYR A 58 -7.54 4.52 8.23
CA TYR A 58 -8.01 5.71 7.54
C TYR A 58 -9.39 6.10 8.05
N PHE A 59 -9.64 7.41 8.12
CA PHE A 59 -10.92 7.97 8.56
C PHE A 59 -11.68 8.68 7.43
N ASN A 60 -11.04 8.88 6.27
CA ASN A 60 -11.64 9.45 5.07
C ASN A 60 -10.76 9.24 3.83
N HIS A 61 -11.32 9.51 2.65
CA HIS A 61 -10.62 9.40 1.36
C HIS A 61 -9.43 10.35 1.22
N LYS A 62 -9.47 11.52 1.86
CA LYS A 62 -8.37 12.50 1.79
C LYS A 62 -7.12 11.97 2.48
N GLN A 63 -7.25 11.40 3.67
CA GLN A 63 -6.14 10.78 4.40
C GLN A 63 -5.54 9.61 3.63
N LEU A 64 -6.39 8.77 3.03
CA LEU A 64 -5.92 7.66 2.19
C LEU A 64 -5.12 8.17 0.98
N LYS A 65 -5.60 9.23 0.30
CA LYS A 65 -4.87 9.85 -0.81
C LYS A 65 -3.51 10.40 -0.38
N GLU A 66 -3.47 11.19 0.70
CA GLU A 66 -2.23 11.77 1.24
C GLU A 66 -1.21 10.68 1.60
N GLU A 67 -1.66 9.55 2.16
CA GLU A 67 -0.82 8.41 2.49
C GLU A 67 -0.26 7.71 1.24
N ILE A 68 -1.08 7.51 0.20
CA ILE A 68 -0.62 6.94 -1.08
C ILE A 68 0.46 7.84 -1.70
N GLU A 69 0.24 9.16 -1.73
CA GLU A 69 1.21 10.12 -2.23
C GLU A 69 2.53 10.09 -1.45
N GLN A 70 2.46 9.94 -0.11
CA GLN A 70 3.64 9.83 0.74
C GLN A 70 4.40 8.51 0.49
N LYS A 71 3.70 7.38 0.39
CA LYS A 71 4.30 6.07 0.05
C LYS A 71 5.01 6.11 -1.30
N ILE A 72 4.43 6.76 -2.31
CA ILE A 72 5.08 6.95 -3.62
C ILE A 72 6.39 7.75 -3.48
N LYS A 73 6.41 8.82 -2.68
CA LYS A 73 7.65 9.61 -2.43
C LYS A 73 8.74 8.77 -1.78
N GLU A 74 8.39 7.92 -0.83
CA GLU A 74 9.34 7.02 -0.15
C GLU A 74 9.88 5.96 -1.11
N ILE A 75 9.01 5.33 -1.91
CA ILE A 75 9.42 4.36 -2.92
C ILE A 75 10.36 5.01 -3.96
N ASN A 76 10.11 6.24 -4.38
CA ASN A 76 11.02 6.94 -5.28
C ASN A 76 12.44 7.09 -4.68
N LYS A 77 12.57 7.31 -3.38
CA LYS A 77 13.89 7.33 -2.71
C LYS A 77 14.56 5.95 -2.77
N CYS A 78 13.81 4.88 -2.53
CA CYS A 78 14.31 3.51 -2.63
C CYS A 78 14.77 3.17 -4.07
N ILE A 79 13.98 3.53 -5.07
CA ILE A 79 14.33 3.35 -6.49
C ILE A 79 15.66 4.04 -6.80
N GLU A 80 15.86 5.28 -6.34
CA GLU A 80 17.09 6.03 -6.55
C GLU A 80 18.33 5.39 -5.91
N ILE A 81 18.18 4.75 -4.75
CA ILE A 81 19.25 4.01 -4.08
C ILE A 81 19.67 2.79 -4.91
N TYR A 82 18.71 2.02 -5.41
CA TYR A 82 19.00 0.72 -6.05
C TYR A 82 19.14 0.78 -7.58
N LYS A 83 18.84 1.90 -8.25
CA LYS A 83 18.84 2.01 -9.73
C LYS A 83 20.17 1.62 -10.41
N ASN A 84 21.28 1.80 -9.71
CA ASN A 84 22.62 1.53 -10.22
C ASN A 84 23.27 0.29 -9.57
N ASP A 85 22.56 -0.39 -8.67
CA ASP A 85 23.06 -1.60 -8.03
C ASP A 85 23.03 -2.75 -9.04
N LYS A 86 24.22 -3.32 -9.31
CA LYS A 86 24.41 -4.41 -10.27
C LYS A 86 24.41 -5.79 -9.62
N THR A 87 24.29 -5.86 -8.30
CA THR A 87 24.10 -7.13 -7.62
C THR A 87 22.76 -7.73 -8.00
N ARG A 88 22.66 -9.06 -7.94
CA ARG A 88 21.38 -9.75 -8.14
C ARG A 88 20.33 -9.19 -7.17
N GLY A 89 20.71 -9.04 -5.89
CA GLY A 89 19.83 -8.51 -4.86
C GLY A 89 19.32 -7.10 -5.18
N GLY A 90 20.22 -6.18 -5.52
CA GLY A 90 19.86 -4.80 -5.89
C GLY A 90 18.93 -4.71 -7.10
N GLN A 91 19.12 -5.54 -8.12
CA GLN A 91 18.23 -5.58 -9.29
C GLN A 91 16.83 -6.10 -8.95
N PHE A 92 16.73 -7.11 -8.07
CA PHE A 92 15.44 -7.58 -7.54
C PHE A 92 14.75 -6.48 -6.74
N THR A 93 15.47 -5.84 -5.81
CA THR A 93 14.96 -4.76 -4.97
C THR A 93 14.48 -3.58 -5.82
N PHE A 94 15.24 -3.18 -6.84
CA PHE A 94 14.83 -2.13 -7.78
C PHE A 94 13.54 -2.49 -8.52
N SER A 95 13.42 -3.73 -9.00
CA SER A 95 12.23 -4.22 -9.70
C SER A 95 11.00 -4.27 -8.79
N PHE A 96 11.18 -4.71 -7.54
CA PHE A 96 10.14 -4.72 -6.51
C PHE A 96 9.58 -3.33 -6.26
N PHE A 97 10.43 -2.33 -6.02
CA PHE A 97 9.99 -0.96 -5.77
C PHE A 97 9.35 -0.31 -6.99
N LYS A 98 9.81 -0.61 -8.21
CA LYS A 98 9.15 -0.16 -9.44
C LYS A 98 7.72 -0.67 -9.55
N GLU A 99 7.50 -1.96 -9.30
CA GLU A 99 6.16 -2.55 -9.38
C GLU A 99 5.24 -2.03 -8.27
N ARG A 100 5.77 -1.90 -7.05
CA ARG A 100 5.07 -1.28 -5.92
C ARG A 100 4.59 0.14 -6.25
N LYS A 101 5.46 0.94 -6.88
CA LYS A 101 5.14 2.30 -7.33
C LYS A 101 4.00 2.28 -8.35
N ARG A 102 4.08 1.42 -9.37
CA ARG A 102 3.05 1.30 -10.41
C ARG A 102 1.67 1.05 -9.81
N LEU A 103 1.56 0.10 -8.89
CA LEU A 103 0.30 -0.24 -8.22
C LEU A 103 -0.27 0.94 -7.40
N LEU A 104 0.59 1.70 -6.72
CA LEU A 104 0.16 2.89 -5.97
C LEU A 104 -0.27 4.04 -6.90
N GLU A 105 0.40 4.23 -8.03
CA GLU A 105 0.02 5.23 -9.04
C GLU A 105 -1.32 4.88 -9.69
N GLU A 106 -1.56 3.61 -10.03
CA GLU A 106 -2.86 3.13 -10.51
C GLU A 106 -3.97 3.38 -9.49
N LYS A 107 -3.71 3.09 -8.22
CA LYS A 107 -4.64 3.37 -7.13
C LYS A 107 -4.91 4.87 -6.96
N LEU A 108 -3.89 5.72 -7.13
CA LEU A 108 -4.04 7.18 -7.01
C LEU A 108 -4.95 7.76 -8.10
N GLN A 109 -4.95 7.18 -9.30
CA GLN A 109 -5.85 7.58 -10.40
C GLN A 109 -7.33 7.38 -10.06
N GLU A 110 -7.67 6.44 -9.17
CA GLU A 110 -9.04 6.27 -8.70
C GLU A 110 -9.56 7.51 -7.95
N PHE A 111 -8.66 8.38 -7.44
CA PHE A 111 -8.97 9.61 -6.71
C PHE A 111 -9.04 10.89 -7.57
N GLU A 112 -8.94 10.79 -8.89
CA GLU A 112 -9.10 11.89 -9.84
C GLU A 112 -10.57 12.03 -10.32
#